data_AF-A0A967SU47-F1
#
_entry.id   AF-A0A967SU47-F1
#
_cell.length_a   1.000
_cell.length_b   1.000
_cell.length_c   1.000
_cell.angle_alpha   90.00
_cell.angle_beta   90.00
_cell.angle_gamma   90.00
#
_symmetry.space_group_name_H-M   'P 1'
#
loop_
_entity.id
_entity.type
_entity.pdbx_description
1 polymer ?
#
loop_
_entity_poly.entity_id
_entity_poly.type
_entity_poly.pdbx_seq_one_letter_code
_entity_poly.pdbx_strand_id
1 'polypeptide(L)'
;QYDGLFVESTPGSFVPFRPDQGLFDGLHGVTVGVWFNNWERVRGNVRVSFNETPIFDRRLGVAVEPADSRSGEVRLNLYPFRSLKAELSVNFSRLERQRDGVEHSTAVIPRLRAQYQFSRALFLRTIFEYGHQERASLMDPATGSPLYLCDAAGVACEPRDGSVANDFRIEGLVGYEPSPGTVFYLGYTREMEDASAFGFQNVRPTRDGLFVKASYLFRM
;
A
#
# COMPACT_ATOMS: atom_id res chain seq x y z
N GLN A 1 -11.68 -25.72 -5.67
CA GLN A 1 -10.95 -25.87 -6.95
C GLN A 1 -10.36 -24.51 -7.24
N TYR A 2 -9.04 -24.36 -7.23
CA TYR A 2 -8.39 -23.09 -7.57
C TYR A 2 -8.36 -23.02 -9.10
N ASP A 3 -9.41 -22.47 -9.69
CA ASP A 3 -9.53 -22.36 -11.14
C ASP A 3 -8.86 -21.07 -11.63
N GLY A 4 -8.02 -21.20 -12.66
CA GLY A 4 -7.60 -20.09 -13.51
C GLY A 4 -6.10 -19.81 -13.61
N LEU A 5 -5.25 -20.44 -12.81
CA LEU A 5 -3.80 -20.40 -13.00
C LEU A 5 -3.30 -21.66 -13.73
N PHE A 6 -2.35 -21.46 -14.63
CA PHE A 6 -1.80 -22.51 -15.46
C PHE A 6 -0.27 -22.46 -15.49
N VAL A 7 0.34 -23.62 -15.73
CA VAL A 7 1.77 -23.79 -15.96
C VAL A 7 1.95 -24.31 -17.38
N GLU A 8 2.92 -23.76 -18.11
CA GLU A 8 3.27 -24.28 -19.44
C GLU A 8 4.10 -25.58 -19.29
N SER A 9 3.57 -26.71 -19.77
CA SER A 9 4.27 -28.01 -19.70
C SER A 9 5.07 -28.31 -20.96
N THR A 10 4.58 -27.88 -22.12
CA THR A 10 5.28 -27.88 -23.42
C THR A 10 4.89 -26.59 -24.15
N PRO A 11 5.68 -26.12 -25.12
CA PRO A 11 5.38 -24.86 -25.81
C PRO A 11 3.94 -24.83 -26.36
N GLY A 12 3.11 -23.92 -25.83
CA GLY A 12 1.70 -23.78 -26.18
C GLY A 12 0.72 -24.76 -25.51
N SER A 13 1.17 -25.59 -24.56
CA SER A 13 0.34 -26.51 -23.79
C SER A 13 0.36 -26.15 -22.30
N PHE A 14 -0.82 -25.78 -21.79
CA PHE A 14 -1.00 -25.29 -20.43
C PHE A 14 -1.72 -26.32 -19.56
N VAL A 15 -1.18 -26.60 -18.38
CA VAL A 15 -1.75 -27.50 -17.39
C VAL A 15 -2.22 -26.68 -16.18
N PRO A 16 -3.39 -26.97 -15.57
CA PRO A 16 -3.85 -26.26 -14.40
C PRO A 16 -2.83 -26.34 -13.25
N PHE A 17 -2.49 -25.18 -12.69
CA PHE A 17 -1.67 -25.08 -11.49
C PHE A 17 -2.48 -25.56 -10.28
N ARG A 18 -1.87 -26.40 -9.44
CA ARG A 18 -2.49 -26.90 -8.21
C ARG A 18 -1.54 -26.66 -7.03
N PRO A 19 -1.84 -25.69 -6.16
CA PRO A 19 -0.98 -25.42 -5.01
C PRO A 19 -1.13 -26.53 -3.96
N ASP A 20 0.00 -26.93 -3.36
CA ASP A 20 0.00 -27.83 -2.22
C ASP A 20 -0.53 -27.11 -0.97
N GLN A 21 -1.72 -27.50 -0.54
CA GLN A 21 -2.41 -26.89 0.60
C GLN A 21 -1.69 -27.12 1.93
N GLY A 22 -0.91 -28.20 2.05
CA GLY A 22 -0.18 -28.51 3.26
C GLY A 22 0.89 -27.47 3.60
N LEU A 23 1.37 -26.73 2.59
CA LEU A 23 2.37 -25.66 2.76
C LEU A 23 1.83 -24.42 3.46
N PHE A 24 0.51 -24.28 3.60
CA PHE A 24 -0.13 -23.11 4.20
C PHE A 24 -0.72 -23.40 5.58
N ASP A 25 -0.54 -24.61 6.10
CA ASP A 25 -0.97 -24.95 7.45
C ASP A 25 0.10 -24.53 8.47
N GLY A 26 -0.34 -24.13 9.67
CA GLY A 26 0.57 -23.82 10.78
C GLY A 26 1.40 -22.54 10.66
N LEU A 27 1.06 -21.60 9.76
CA LEU A 27 1.83 -20.37 9.57
C LEU A 27 1.92 -19.52 10.85
N HIS A 28 3.13 -19.02 11.15
CA HIS A 28 3.41 -18.28 12.37
C HIS A 28 3.57 -16.77 12.14
N GLY A 29 3.32 -15.99 13.19
CA GLY A 29 3.48 -14.54 13.14
C GLY A 29 3.81 -13.93 14.49
N VAL A 30 4.69 -12.94 14.49
CA VAL A 30 5.11 -12.18 15.67
C VAL A 30 5.06 -10.70 15.31
N THR A 31 4.44 -9.91 16.18
CA THR A 31 4.42 -8.44 16.06
C THR A 31 5.02 -7.80 17.30
N VAL A 32 5.96 -6.90 17.07
CA VAL A 32 6.63 -6.11 18.11
C VAL A 32 6.25 -4.64 17.92
N GLY A 33 5.87 -3.98 19.02
CA GLY A 33 5.52 -2.57 19.02
C GLY A 33 6.28 -1.82 20.11
N VAL A 34 6.81 -0.65 19.77
CA VAL A 34 7.46 0.27 20.71
C VAL A 34 6.81 1.63 20.59
N TRP A 35 6.52 2.27 21.72
CA TRP A 35 5.95 3.61 21.80
C TRP A 35 6.91 4.54 22.51
N PHE A 36 7.07 5.75 21.98
CA PHE A 36 7.94 6.79 22.50
C PHE A 36 7.11 8.04 22.76
N ASN A 37 6.77 8.30 24.03
CA ASN A 37 5.93 9.44 24.42
C ASN A 37 6.63 10.43 25.36
N ASN A 38 7.95 10.34 25.48
CA ASN A 38 8.70 11.04 26.53
C ASN A 38 8.88 12.55 26.25
N TRP A 39 8.52 13.05 25.07
CA TRP A 39 8.62 14.46 24.72
C TRP A 39 7.24 15.05 24.40
N GLU A 40 6.95 16.23 24.97
CA GLU A 40 5.65 16.88 24.83
C GLU A 40 5.31 17.19 23.36
N ARG A 41 6.33 17.52 22.54
CA ARG A 41 6.18 17.94 21.14
C ARG A 41 6.42 16.83 20.12
N VAL A 42 6.88 15.66 20.54
CA VAL A 42 7.21 14.54 19.65
C VAL A 42 6.70 13.25 20.27
N ARG A 43 5.81 12.58 19.55
CA ARG A 43 5.28 11.28 19.95
C ARG A 43 5.51 10.29 18.82
N GLY A 44 6.08 9.14 19.13
CA GLY A 44 6.43 8.14 18.14
C GLY A 44 5.85 6.79 18.47
N ASN A 45 5.57 6.00 17.44
CA ASN A 45 5.40 4.57 17.57
C ASN A 45 6.07 3.86 16.40
N VAL A 46 6.66 2.72 16.70
CA VAL A 46 7.25 1.81 15.72
C VAL A 46 6.59 0.46 15.93
N ARG A 47 6.05 -0.11 14.86
CA ARG A 47 5.51 -1.47 14.84
C ARG A 47 6.21 -2.24 13.75
N VAL A 48 6.66 -3.45 14.07
CA VAL A 48 7.26 -4.37 13.11
C VAL A 48 6.62 -5.73 13.31
N SER A 49 6.29 -6.40 12.21
CA SER A 49 5.66 -7.70 12.17
C SER A 49 6.46 -8.63 11.26
N PHE A 50 6.68 -9.84 11.73
CA PHE A 50 7.34 -10.94 11.04
C PHE A 50 6.33 -12.07 10.97
N ASN A 51 5.88 -12.42 9.76
CA ASN A 51 4.85 -13.42 9.57
C ASN A 51 5.24 -14.36 8.44
N GLU A 52 4.80 -15.60 8.50
CA GLU A 52 4.77 -16.51 7.37
C GLU A 52 3.40 -16.34 6.70
N THR A 53 3.39 -16.04 5.40
CA THR A 53 2.16 -15.75 4.67
C THR A 53 2.24 -16.33 3.27
N PRO A 54 1.12 -16.83 2.72
CA PRO A 54 1.09 -17.22 1.32
C PRO A 54 1.20 -16.00 0.39
N ILE A 55 1.95 -16.17 -0.70
CA ILE A 55 1.90 -15.29 -1.87
C ILE A 55 0.63 -15.61 -2.64
N PHE A 56 -0.18 -14.58 -2.89
CA PHE A 56 -1.43 -14.71 -3.64
C PHE A 56 -1.31 -14.11 -5.03
N ASP A 57 -1.94 -14.76 -6.02
CA ASP A 57 -2.29 -14.06 -7.24
C ASP A 57 -3.37 -13.00 -6.95
N ARG A 58 -3.13 -11.77 -7.42
CA ARG A 58 -4.01 -10.61 -7.14
C ARG A 58 -5.40 -10.75 -7.76
N ARG A 59 -5.54 -11.45 -8.90
CA ARG A 59 -6.78 -11.48 -9.67
C ARG A 59 -7.69 -12.63 -9.20
N LEU A 60 -7.10 -13.79 -8.94
CA LEU A 60 -7.82 -15.01 -8.58
C LEU A 60 -7.78 -15.31 -7.09
N GLY A 61 -6.91 -14.66 -6.30
CA GLY A 61 -6.77 -14.91 -4.87
C GLY A 61 -6.23 -16.30 -4.54
N VAL A 62 -5.55 -16.94 -5.50
CA VAL A 62 -4.98 -18.29 -5.35
C VAL A 62 -3.65 -18.17 -4.61
N ALA A 63 -3.51 -18.90 -3.50
CA ALA A 63 -2.23 -19.04 -2.81
C ALA A 63 -1.29 -19.90 -3.67
N VAL A 64 -0.12 -19.37 -4.00
CA VAL A 64 0.86 -20.02 -4.87
C VAL A 64 1.92 -20.73 -4.04
N GLU A 65 2.52 -20.01 -3.09
CA GLU A 65 3.65 -20.49 -2.31
C GLU A 65 3.80 -19.72 -0.99
N PRO A 66 4.43 -20.32 0.04
CA PRO A 66 4.68 -19.63 1.30
C PRO A 66 5.83 -18.62 1.18
N ALA A 67 5.73 -17.53 1.95
CA ALA A 67 6.71 -16.46 2.00
C ALA A 67 6.88 -15.92 3.41
N ASP A 68 8.08 -15.45 3.71
CA ASP A 68 8.39 -14.69 4.91
C ASP A 68 8.07 -13.22 4.66
N SER A 69 7.08 -12.73 5.38
CA SER A 69 6.64 -11.34 5.40
C SER A 69 7.32 -10.57 6.52
N ARG A 70 8.00 -9.49 6.16
CA ARG A 70 8.53 -8.49 7.10
C ARG A 70 7.87 -7.16 6.80
N SER A 71 7.00 -6.71 7.68
CA SER A 71 6.29 -5.44 7.52
C SER A 71 6.46 -4.56 8.74
N GLY A 72 6.36 -3.25 8.58
CA GLY A 72 6.36 -2.35 9.70
C GLY A 72 5.80 -0.98 9.37
N GLU A 73 5.51 -0.26 10.44
CA GLU A 73 5.04 1.10 10.43
C GLU A 73 5.89 1.91 11.41
N VAL A 74 6.47 3.01 10.91
CA VAL A 74 7.04 4.05 11.76
C VAL A 74 6.11 5.25 11.67
N ARG A 75 5.69 5.81 12.81
CA ARG A 75 4.86 7.01 12.85
C ARG A 75 5.38 7.97 13.90
N LEU A 76 5.49 9.24 13.51
CA LEU A 76 5.99 10.34 14.33
C LEU A 76 4.99 11.50 14.24
N ASN A 77 4.39 11.84 15.37
CA ASN A 77 3.56 13.03 15.55
C ASN A 77 4.41 14.17 16.09
N LEU A 78 4.41 15.28 15.39
CA LEU A 78 5.20 16.47 15.65
C LEU A 78 4.27 17.66 15.91
N TYR A 79 4.61 18.44 16.94
CA TYR A 79 3.93 19.69 17.30
C TYR A 79 4.94 20.84 17.36
N PRO A 80 5.47 21.30 16.22
CA PRO A 80 6.55 22.30 16.20
C PRO A 80 6.14 23.62 16.86
N PHE A 81 4.89 24.03 16.68
CA PHE A 81 4.27 25.21 17.29
C PHE A 81 2.76 25.01 17.41
N ARG A 82 2.07 25.86 18.19
CA ARG A 82 0.67 25.65 18.60
C ARG A 82 -0.32 25.53 17.44
N SER A 83 -0.05 26.18 16.31
CA SER A 83 -0.91 26.17 15.12
C SER A 83 -0.56 25.09 14.10
N LEU A 84 0.52 24.31 14.27
CA LEU A 84 0.91 23.26 13.32
C LEU A 84 0.97 21.89 14.00
N LYS A 85 0.25 20.94 13.40
CA LYS A 85 0.37 19.52 13.70
C LYS A 85 0.91 18.83 12.45
N ALA A 86 1.98 18.06 12.58
CA ALA A 86 2.51 17.25 11.50
C ALA A 86 2.61 15.79 11.94
N GLU A 87 2.29 14.86 11.04
CA GLU A 87 2.46 13.42 11.21
C GLU A 87 3.31 12.93 10.04
N LEU A 88 4.45 12.35 10.37
CA LEU A 88 5.29 11.62 9.44
C LEU A 88 5.04 10.14 9.68
N SER A 89 4.69 9.39 8.64
CA SER A 89 4.63 7.94 8.72
C SER A 89 5.29 7.28 7.54
N VAL A 90 5.78 6.06 7.75
CA VAL A 90 6.30 5.20 6.68
C VAL A 90 5.79 3.81 6.95
N ASN A 91 5.04 3.26 5.99
CA ASN A 91 4.74 1.84 5.97
C ASN A 91 5.75 1.15 5.05
N PHE A 92 6.34 0.07 5.51
CA PHE A 92 7.21 -0.77 4.70
C PHE A 92 6.76 -2.23 4.80
N SER A 93 6.89 -2.96 3.70
CA SER A 93 6.60 -4.39 3.65
C SER A 93 7.53 -5.05 2.65
N ARG A 94 8.02 -6.23 3.01
CA ARG A 94 8.85 -7.09 2.17
C ARG A 94 8.34 -8.51 2.30
N LEU A 95 8.18 -9.17 1.17
CA LEU A 95 7.84 -10.59 1.05
C LEU A 95 9.00 -11.30 0.38
N GLU A 96 9.55 -12.29 1.08
CA GLU A 96 10.65 -13.12 0.61
C GLU A 96 10.17 -14.56 0.47
N ARG A 97 10.39 -15.17 -0.69
CA ARG A 97 9.91 -16.52 -0.96
C ARG A 97 10.68 -17.55 -0.13
N GLN A 98 9.99 -18.43 0.59
CA GLN A 98 10.67 -19.41 1.47
C GLN A 98 11.51 -20.45 0.71
N ARG A 99 11.13 -20.78 -0.53
CA ARG A 99 11.84 -21.78 -1.34
C ARG A 99 13.28 -21.38 -1.67
N ASP A 100 13.50 -20.12 -2.04
CA ASP A 100 14.76 -19.66 -2.64
C ASP A 100 15.31 -18.34 -2.05
N GLY A 101 14.59 -17.72 -1.12
CA GLY A 101 14.99 -16.44 -0.51
C GLY A 101 14.89 -15.24 -1.45
N VAL A 102 14.27 -15.39 -2.63
CA VAL A 102 14.13 -14.29 -3.58
C VAL A 102 13.03 -13.35 -3.10
N GLU A 103 13.31 -12.05 -3.19
CA GLU A 103 12.36 -11.01 -2.88
C GLU A 103 11.21 -11.02 -3.90
N HIS A 104 10.01 -11.37 -3.44
CA HIS A 104 8.83 -11.41 -4.29
C HIS A 104 8.12 -10.06 -4.37
N SER A 105 8.04 -9.32 -3.27
CA SER A 105 7.40 -8.01 -3.27
C SER A 105 8.02 -7.12 -2.21
N THR A 106 8.30 -5.86 -2.57
CA THR A 106 8.63 -4.80 -1.63
C THR A 106 7.70 -3.62 -1.83
N ALA A 107 7.29 -3.00 -0.73
CA ALA A 107 6.51 -1.77 -0.74
C ALA A 107 7.04 -0.83 0.33
N VAL A 108 7.25 0.44 -0.03
CA VAL A 108 7.64 1.51 0.89
C VAL A 108 6.76 2.72 0.60
N ILE A 109 6.00 3.15 1.59
CA ILE A 109 4.96 4.18 1.47
C ILE A 109 5.18 5.24 2.56
N PRO A 110 6.10 6.20 2.36
CA PRO A 110 6.18 7.40 3.17
C PRO A 110 4.97 8.30 2.98
N ARG A 111 4.55 8.91 4.08
CA ARG A 111 3.43 9.84 4.15
C ARG A 111 3.73 10.98 5.11
N LEU A 112 3.41 12.19 4.68
CA LEU A 112 3.38 13.39 5.51
C LEU A 112 1.95 13.91 5.54
N ARG A 113 1.41 14.12 6.74
CA ARG A 113 0.18 14.87 6.96
C ARG A 113 0.52 16.11 7.77
N ALA A 114 0.22 17.29 7.26
CA ALA A 114 0.38 18.54 7.97
C ALA A 114 -0.96 19.26 8.10
N GLN A 115 -1.22 19.87 9.23
CA GLN A 115 -2.39 20.70 9.46
C GLN A 115 -1.97 22.00 10.12
N TYR A 116 -2.18 23.11 9.41
CA TYR A 116 -1.94 24.46 9.88
C TYR A 116 -3.25 25.16 10.20
N GLN A 117 -3.35 25.70 11.41
CA GLN A 117 -4.50 26.44 11.90
C GLN A 117 -4.25 27.95 11.83
N PHE A 118 -4.88 28.63 10.88
CA PHE A 118 -4.78 30.08 10.72
C PHE A 118 -5.55 30.82 11.83
N SER A 119 -6.71 30.30 12.20
CA SER A 119 -7.54 30.81 13.29
C SER A 119 -8.33 29.68 13.94
N ARG A 120 -9.10 29.98 14.99
CA ARG A 120 -10.02 28.99 15.58
C ARG A 120 -11.02 28.41 14.56
N ALA A 121 -11.36 29.19 13.53
CA ALA A 121 -12.36 28.86 12.53
C ALA A 121 -11.75 28.41 11.20
N LEU A 122 -10.45 28.61 10.93
CA LEU A 122 -9.87 28.37 9.61
C LEU A 122 -8.59 27.53 9.73
N PHE A 123 -8.54 26.43 8.97
CA PHE A 123 -7.35 25.59 8.86
C PHE A 123 -7.12 25.09 7.44
N LEU A 124 -5.86 24.73 7.16
CA LEU A 124 -5.45 24.00 5.96
C LEU A 124 -4.82 22.69 6.40
N ARG A 125 -5.27 21.59 5.80
CA ARG A 125 -4.65 20.27 5.89
C ARG A 125 -4.03 19.91 4.55
N THR A 126 -2.80 19.43 4.57
CA THR A 126 -2.14 18.86 3.42
C THR A 126 -1.67 17.44 3.72
N ILE A 127 -1.76 16.57 2.72
CA ILE A 127 -1.25 15.20 2.78
C ILE A 127 -0.38 15.00 1.54
N PHE A 128 0.80 14.46 1.76
CA PHE A 128 1.71 13.98 0.73
C PHE A 128 1.95 12.49 1.01
N GLU A 129 1.84 11.67 -0.01
CA GLU A 129 2.10 10.24 0.07
C GLU A 129 2.85 9.83 -1.18
N TYR A 130 3.89 9.03 -1.02
CA TYR A 130 4.66 8.50 -2.12
C TYR A 130 4.74 6.98 -1.92
N GLY A 131 4.18 6.22 -2.84
CA GLY A 131 4.21 4.76 -2.84
C GLY A 131 5.24 4.26 -3.84
N HIS A 132 6.17 3.44 -3.36
CA HIS A 132 7.02 2.65 -4.23
C HIS A 132 6.73 1.18 -3.99
N GLN A 133 6.40 0.45 -5.05
CA GLN A 133 6.13 -0.97 -4.98
C GLN A 133 6.77 -1.72 -6.14
N GLU A 134 7.52 -2.77 -5.80
CA GLU A 134 8.09 -3.71 -6.74
C GLU A 134 7.55 -5.10 -6.47
N ARG A 135 7.32 -5.87 -7.53
CA ARG A 135 6.90 -7.26 -7.48
C ARG A 135 7.63 -8.06 -8.53
N ALA A 136 8.08 -9.24 -8.16
CA ALA A 136 8.60 -10.24 -9.07
C ALA A 136 7.46 -11.02 -9.75
N SER A 137 7.78 -11.71 -10.83
CA SER A 137 6.84 -12.60 -11.52
C SER A 137 6.45 -13.79 -10.63
N LEU A 138 5.22 -14.27 -10.79
CA LEU A 138 4.76 -15.49 -10.14
C LEU A 138 5.25 -16.72 -10.91
N MET A 139 5.79 -17.68 -10.19
CA MET A 139 6.38 -18.91 -10.72
C MET A 139 5.80 -20.12 -9.99
N ASP A 140 5.69 -21.25 -10.69
CA ASP A 140 5.32 -22.53 -10.10
C ASP A 140 6.44 -23.01 -9.18
N PRO A 141 6.15 -23.32 -7.90
CA PRO A 141 7.17 -23.77 -6.97
C PRO A 141 7.81 -25.11 -7.25
N ALA A 142 7.12 -26.00 -7.97
CA ALA A 142 7.63 -27.33 -8.27
C ALA A 142 8.59 -27.32 -9.46
N THR A 143 8.29 -26.53 -10.48
CA THR A 143 9.00 -26.54 -11.77
C THR A 143 9.86 -25.30 -12.00
N GLY A 144 9.60 -24.19 -11.29
CA GLY A 144 10.21 -22.89 -11.54
C GLY A 144 9.70 -22.19 -12.80
N SER A 145 8.70 -22.76 -13.48
CA SER A 145 8.12 -22.17 -14.69
C SER A 145 7.21 -20.98 -14.37
N PRO A 146 7.07 -19.99 -15.27
CA PRO A 146 6.13 -18.88 -15.07
C PRO A 146 4.69 -19.38 -14.91
N LEU A 147 3.92 -18.71 -14.06
CA LEU A 147 2.48 -18.92 -13.98
C LEU A 147 1.76 -18.07 -15.01
N TYR A 148 0.72 -18.63 -15.61
CA TYR A 148 -0.09 -18.00 -16.63
C TYR A 148 -1.52 -17.83 -16.16
N LEU A 149 -2.14 -16.74 -16.57
CA LEU A 149 -3.58 -16.55 -16.51
C LEU A 149 -4.13 -16.71 -17.92
N CYS A 150 -5.01 -17.69 -18.09
CA CYS A 150 -5.69 -17.91 -19.36
C CYS A 150 -7.10 -17.31 -19.33
N ASP A 151 -7.60 -16.88 -20.48
CA ASP A 151 -9.00 -16.49 -20.64
C ASP A 151 -9.96 -17.68 -20.40
N ALA A 152 -11.26 -17.40 -20.30
CA ALA A 152 -12.27 -18.44 -20.06
C ALA A 152 -12.35 -19.48 -21.20
N ALA A 153 -11.81 -19.17 -22.38
CA ALA A 153 -11.76 -20.07 -23.53
C ALA A 153 -10.45 -20.87 -23.63
N GLY A 154 -9.45 -20.56 -22.78
CA GLY A 154 -8.11 -21.14 -22.80
C GLY A 154 -7.28 -20.78 -24.04
N VAL A 155 -7.65 -19.71 -24.76
CA VAL A 155 -7.03 -19.36 -26.07
C VAL A 155 -5.92 -18.35 -25.92
N ALA A 156 -6.11 -17.33 -25.07
CA ALA A 156 -5.06 -16.38 -24.71
C ALA A 156 -4.59 -16.63 -23.28
N CYS A 157 -3.30 -16.92 -23.12
CA CYS A 157 -2.65 -17.09 -21.83
C CYS A 157 -1.54 -16.05 -21.67
N GLU A 158 -1.64 -15.21 -20.63
CA GLU A 158 -0.65 -14.19 -20.33
C GLU A 158 0.15 -14.57 -19.08
N PRO A 159 1.49 -14.46 -19.12
CA PRO A 159 2.32 -14.72 -17.95
C PRO A 159 2.03 -13.73 -16.83
N ARG A 160 2.20 -14.18 -15.59
CA ARG A 160 2.10 -13.35 -14.38
C ARG A 160 3.44 -12.70 -14.12
N ASP A 161 3.74 -11.71 -14.95
CA ASP A 161 4.99 -10.96 -14.87
C ASP A 161 5.04 -10.05 -13.63
N GLY A 162 6.27 -9.66 -13.29
CA GLY A 162 6.53 -8.67 -12.26
C GLY A 162 6.05 -7.28 -12.65
N SER A 163 5.98 -6.39 -11.66
CA SER A 163 5.55 -5.01 -11.86
C SER A 163 6.32 -4.07 -10.95
N VAL A 164 6.65 -2.88 -11.45
CA VAL A 164 7.16 -1.77 -10.64
C VAL A 164 6.18 -0.62 -10.78
N ALA A 165 5.79 -0.02 -9.64
CA ALA A 165 4.89 1.11 -9.58
C ALA A 165 5.44 2.17 -8.62
N ASN A 166 5.36 3.42 -9.06
CA ASN A 166 5.77 4.59 -8.28
C ASN A 166 4.64 5.62 -8.30
N ASP A 167 3.80 5.60 -7.27
CA ASP A 167 2.68 6.52 -7.15
C ASP A 167 3.02 7.71 -6.23
N PHE A 168 2.52 8.87 -6.59
CA PHE A 168 2.65 10.08 -5.79
C PHE A 168 1.29 10.76 -5.68
N ARG A 169 0.86 10.98 -4.43
CA ARG A 169 -0.45 11.57 -4.13
C ARG A 169 -0.29 12.82 -3.28
N ILE A 170 -0.99 13.86 -3.69
CA ILE A 170 -1.14 15.11 -2.95
C ILE A 170 -2.62 15.33 -2.65
N GLU A 171 -2.92 15.75 -1.42
CA GLU A 171 -4.22 16.27 -1.03
C GLU A 171 -4.04 17.61 -0.31
N GLY A 172 -4.86 18.60 -0.65
CA GLY A 172 -5.03 19.84 0.09
C GLY A 172 -6.49 20.02 0.48
N LEU A 173 -6.77 20.41 1.72
CA LEU A 173 -8.10 20.63 2.24
C LEU A 173 -8.13 21.88 3.11
N VAL A 174 -8.95 22.87 2.71
CA VAL A 174 -9.28 24.03 3.51
C VAL A 174 -10.56 23.74 4.29
N GLY A 175 -10.51 23.93 5.60
CA GLY A 175 -11.66 23.79 6.49
C GLY A 175 -12.02 25.11 7.15
N TYR A 176 -13.30 25.46 7.11
CA TYR A 176 -13.85 26.67 7.73
C TYR A 176 -15.01 26.32 8.67
N GLU A 177 -14.84 26.58 9.96
CA GLU A 177 -15.80 26.37 11.04
C GLU A 177 -16.19 27.72 11.67
N PRO A 178 -17.15 28.46 11.09
CA PRO A 178 -17.54 29.78 11.59
C PRO A 178 -18.16 29.73 13.01
N SER A 179 -18.88 28.65 13.31
CA SER A 179 -19.54 28.44 14.60
C SER A 179 -19.54 26.96 14.97
N PRO A 180 -19.55 26.62 16.28
CA PRO A 180 -19.61 25.22 16.71
C PRO A 180 -20.86 24.52 16.15
N GLY A 181 -20.63 23.55 15.26
CA GLY A 181 -21.68 22.81 14.57
C GLY A 181 -21.93 23.23 13.12
N THR A 182 -21.23 24.22 12.57
CA THR A 182 -21.24 24.52 11.12
C THR A 182 -19.83 24.40 10.57
N VAL A 183 -19.61 23.53 9.60
CA VAL A 183 -18.29 23.39 8.97
C VAL A 183 -18.39 23.21 7.46
N PHE A 184 -17.49 23.87 6.75
CA PHE A 184 -17.30 23.77 5.31
C PHE A 184 -15.90 23.26 5.00
N TYR A 185 -15.79 22.38 4.01
CA TYR A 185 -14.54 21.85 3.49
C TYR A 185 -14.49 22.04 1.99
N LEU A 186 -13.36 22.56 1.50
CA LEU A 186 -12.98 22.56 0.10
C LEU A 186 -11.69 21.78 -0.03
N GLY A 187 -11.70 20.72 -0.82
CA GLY A 187 -10.55 19.84 -1.00
C GLY A 187 -10.20 19.60 -2.45
N TYR A 188 -8.91 19.40 -2.68
CA TYR A 188 -8.32 19.03 -3.95
C TYR A 188 -7.36 17.86 -3.74
N THR A 189 -7.38 16.91 -4.66
CA THR A 189 -6.47 15.77 -4.68
C THR A 189 -5.91 15.59 -6.09
N ARG A 190 -4.64 15.18 -6.14
CA ARG A 190 -3.93 14.83 -7.36
C ARG A 190 -3.15 13.54 -7.13
N GLU A 191 -3.30 12.61 -8.06
CA GLU A 191 -2.50 11.39 -8.17
C GLU A 191 -1.63 11.50 -9.42
N MET A 192 -0.38 11.10 -9.25
CA MET A 192 0.65 11.14 -10.27
C MET A 192 1.44 9.84 -10.22
N GLU A 193 2.07 9.50 -11.34
CA GLU A 193 2.98 8.37 -11.45
C GLU A 193 4.37 8.87 -11.81
N ASP A 194 5.38 8.35 -11.13
CA ASP A 194 6.79 8.63 -11.41
C ASP A 194 7.40 7.51 -12.25
N ALA A 195 8.30 7.87 -13.18
CA ALA A 195 8.94 6.89 -14.03
C ALA A 195 10.01 6.07 -13.29
N SER A 196 10.59 6.62 -12.22
CA SER A 196 11.60 5.94 -11.42
C SER A 196 11.40 6.19 -9.92
N ALA A 197 11.81 5.22 -9.10
CA ALA A 197 11.66 5.30 -7.66
C ALA A 197 12.42 6.52 -7.09
N PHE A 198 11.68 7.44 -6.48
CA PHE A 198 12.16 8.66 -5.85
C PHE A 198 12.92 9.60 -6.81
N GLY A 199 12.64 9.51 -8.12
CA GLY A 199 13.31 10.30 -9.15
C GLY A 199 12.79 11.75 -9.23
N PHE A 200 11.48 11.95 -9.07
CA PHE A 200 10.77 13.23 -9.15
C PHE A 200 11.04 14.06 -10.41
N GLN A 201 11.53 13.41 -11.49
CA GLN A 201 11.91 14.08 -12.74
C GLN A 201 10.85 13.92 -13.84
N ASN A 202 10.19 12.76 -13.89
CA ASN A 202 9.24 12.40 -14.95
C ASN A 202 7.88 12.07 -14.35
N VAL A 203 7.37 12.97 -13.52
CA VAL A 203 6.11 12.81 -12.79
C VAL A 203 4.95 13.18 -13.72
N ARG A 204 4.07 12.22 -14.01
CA ARG A 204 2.91 12.40 -14.90
C ARG A 204 1.61 12.37 -14.10
N PRO A 205 0.75 13.39 -14.21
CA PRO A 205 -0.58 13.35 -13.62
C PRO A 205 -1.41 12.23 -14.22
N THR A 206 -2.00 11.40 -13.36
CA THR A 206 -2.90 10.31 -13.76
C THR A 206 -4.34 10.63 -13.41
N ARG A 207 -4.58 11.32 -12.29
CA ARG A 207 -5.92 11.65 -11.83
C ARG A 207 -5.95 12.93 -11.00
N ASP A 208 -7.01 13.71 -11.18
CA ASP A 208 -7.33 14.89 -10.38
C ASP A 208 -8.74 14.76 -9.78
N GLY A 209 -8.95 15.37 -8.61
CA GLY A 209 -10.25 15.39 -7.94
C GLY A 209 -10.46 16.67 -7.13
N LEU A 210 -11.65 17.26 -7.27
CA LEU A 210 -12.12 18.40 -6.47
C LEU A 210 -13.35 17.96 -5.68
N PHE A 211 -13.42 18.32 -4.39
CA PHE A 211 -14.60 18.04 -3.57
C PHE A 211 -14.95 19.18 -2.62
N VAL A 212 -16.25 19.31 -2.34
CA VAL A 212 -16.79 20.23 -1.35
C VAL A 212 -17.65 19.43 -0.38
N LYS A 213 -17.53 19.71 0.91
CA LYS A 213 -18.38 19.13 1.96
C LYS A 213 -18.89 20.24 2.87
N ALA A 214 -20.16 20.18 3.26
CA ALA A 214 -20.73 21.07 4.26
C ALA A 214 -21.47 20.20 5.29
N SER A 215 -21.31 20.54 6.56
CA SER A 215 -22.02 19.89 7.66
C SER A 215 -22.57 20.95 8.60
N TYR A 216 -23.83 20.78 9.00
CA TYR A 216 -24.56 21.71 9.85
C TYR A 216 -25.35 20.93 10.92
N LEU A 217 -25.15 21.30 12.17
CA LEU A 217 -25.87 20.78 13.32
C LEU A 217 -27.11 21.65 13.59
N PHE A 218 -28.27 21.08 13.33
CA PHE A 218 -29.54 21.67 13.73
C PHE A 218 -29.67 21.64 15.26
N ARG A 219 -29.92 22.80 15.87
CA ARG A 219 -30.31 22.89 17.28
C ARG A 219 -31.80 23.21 17.31
N MET A 220 -32.58 22.30 17.87
CA MET A 220 -33.99 22.50 18.23
C MET A 220 -34.08 23.00 19.65
#